data_AF-A0A1W6MXD9-F1
#
_entry.id   AF-A0A1W6MXD9-F1
#
_cell.length_a   1.000
_cell.length_b   1.000
_cell.length_c   1.000
_cell.angle_alpha   90.00
_cell.angle_beta   90.00
_cell.angle_gamma   90.00
#
_symmetry.space_group_name_H-M   'P 1'
#
loop_
_entity.id
_entity.type
_entity.pdbx_description
1 polymer ?
#
loop_
_entity_poly.entity_id
_entity_poly.type
_entity_poly.pdbx_seq_one_letter_code
_entity_poly.pdbx_strand_id
1 'polypeptide(L)'
;MARLHLDLSETHDELVETLMRMCDLQTKKDVVENALMLLGWAAKEAQNGRIIAAVDEAGKTYKEIQTPALIGAQRKRHPARVVQPRVVQRKKVEVESTLISRKGEDAILA
;
A
#
# COMPACT_ATOMS: atom_id res chain seq x y z
N MET A 1 15.39 -17.24 -23.32
CA MET A 1 15.52 -16.45 -22.06
C MET A 1 16.54 -15.36 -22.29
N ALA A 2 16.30 -14.15 -21.77
CA ALA A 2 17.29 -13.07 -21.76
C ALA A 2 18.21 -13.23 -20.54
N ARG A 3 19.50 -12.91 -20.69
CA ARG A 3 20.48 -12.88 -19.58
C ARG A 3 20.79 -11.43 -19.26
N LEU A 4 20.66 -11.08 -17.98
CA LEU A 4 20.96 -9.75 -17.46
C LEU A 4 22.15 -9.87 -16.51
N HIS A 5 23.23 -9.13 -16.79
CA HIS A 5 24.34 -8.97 -15.86
C HIS A 5 24.17 -7.61 -15.17
N LEU A 6 24.22 -7.61 -13.84
CA LEU A 6 24.09 -6.42 -13.01
C LEU A 6 25.34 -6.31 -12.16
N ASP A 7 26.00 -5.16 -12.24
CA ASP A 7 27.04 -4.80 -11.27
C ASP A 7 26.35 -4.08 -10.10
N LEU A 8 26.42 -4.68 -8.92
CA LEU A 8 25.85 -4.15 -7.70
C LEU A 8 26.97 -3.64 -6.80
N SER A 9 26.78 -2.50 -6.15
CA SER A 9 27.64 -2.13 -5.03
C SER A 9 27.38 -3.05 -3.85
N GLU A 10 28.34 -3.17 -2.94
CA GLU A 10 28.23 -3.99 -1.73
C GLU A 10 26.94 -3.71 -0.94
N THR A 11 26.59 -2.44 -0.77
CA THR A 11 25.35 -2.01 -0.11
C THR A 11 24.06 -2.51 -0.79
N HIS A 12 24.05 -2.64 -2.12
CA HIS A 12 22.90 -3.17 -2.85
C HIS A 12 22.87 -4.70 -2.79
N ASP A 13 24.03 -5.35 -2.75
CA ASP A 13 24.11 -6.81 -2.59
C ASP A 13 23.60 -7.25 -1.21
N GLU A 14 23.99 -6.53 -0.15
CA GLU A 14 23.47 -6.74 1.21
C GLU A 14 21.96 -6.53 1.30
N LEU A 15 21.43 -5.55 0.56
CA LEU A 15 19.99 -5.32 0.46
C LEU A 15 19.29 -6.51 -0.20
N VAL A 16 19.86 -7.08 -1.27
CA VAL A 16 19.32 -8.27 -1.94
C VAL A 16 19.28 -9.45 -0.96
N GLU A 17 20.37 -9.73 -0.24
CA GLU A 17 20.41 -10.80 0.77
C GLU A 17 19.42 -10.58 1.92
N THR A 18 19.21 -9.32 2.30
CA THR A 18 18.21 -8.95 3.31
C THR A 18 16.79 -9.20 2.81
N LEU A 19 16.49 -8.81 1.58
CA LEU A 19 15.19 -9.08 0.95
C LEU A 19 14.94 -10.57 0.76
N MET A 20 15.98 -11.36 0.44
CA MET A 20 15.87 -12.82 0.37
C MET A 20 15.37 -13.40 1.69
N ARG A 21 16.01 -13.02 2.81
CA ARG A 21 15.61 -13.49 4.14
C ARG A 21 14.24 -12.98 4.57
N MET A 22 13.95 -11.69 4.33
CA MET A 22 12.68 -11.07 4.74
C MET A 22 11.47 -11.61 4.00
N CYS A 23 11.64 -12.00 2.73
CA CYS A 23 10.56 -12.45 1.86
C CYS A 23 10.58 -13.97 1.60
N ASP A 24 11.45 -14.72 2.29
CA ASP A 24 11.64 -16.17 2.12
C ASP A 24 11.96 -16.58 0.67
N LEU A 25 12.80 -15.79 -0.01
CA LEU A 25 13.22 -16.04 -1.39
C LEU A 25 14.53 -16.81 -1.42
N GLN A 26 14.62 -17.77 -2.34
CA GLN A 26 15.74 -18.73 -2.37
C GLN A 26 16.91 -18.23 -3.19
N THR A 27 16.69 -17.37 -4.18
CA THR A 27 17.74 -16.88 -5.08
C THR A 27 17.66 -15.37 -5.34
N LYS A 28 18.80 -14.76 -5.69
CA LYS A 28 18.87 -13.37 -6.16
C LYS A 28 17.99 -13.13 -7.40
N LYS A 29 17.81 -14.16 -8.24
CA LYS A 29 16.90 -14.13 -9.38
C LYS A 29 15.46 -13.89 -8.93
N ASP A 30 15.01 -14.58 -7.89
CA ASP A 30 13.65 -14.42 -7.36
C ASP A 30 13.41 -12.99 -6.84
N VAL A 31 14.42 -12.39 -6.20
CA VAL A 31 14.35 -10.98 -5.76
C VAL A 31 14.17 -10.05 -6.96
N VAL A 32 15.00 -10.22 -8.01
CA VAL A 32 14.92 -9.39 -9.21
C VAL A 32 13.58 -9.57 -9.92
N GLU A 33 13.08 -10.80 -10.04
CA GLU A 33 11.78 -11.08 -10.67
C GLU A 33 10.62 -10.42 -9.90
N ASN A 34 10.60 -10.53 -8.57
CA ASN A 34 9.60 -9.86 -7.73
C ASN A 34 9.71 -8.33 -7.78
N ALA A 35 10.93 -7.79 -7.74
CA ALA A 35 11.17 -6.36 -7.83
C ALA A 35 10.71 -5.79 -9.18
N LEU A 36 10.97 -6.48 -10.29
CA LEU A 36 10.53 -6.08 -11.62
C LEU A 36 9.00 -6.11 -11.74
N MET A 37 8.35 -7.15 -11.20
CA MET A 37 6.90 -7.24 -11.17
C MET A 37 6.28 -6.07 -10.39
N LEU A 38 6.79 -5.79 -9.18
CA LEU A 38 6.32 -4.70 -8.33
C LEU A 38 6.52 -3.33 -9.00
N LEU A 39 7.71 -3.09 -9.54
CA LEU A 39 8.03 -1.84 -10.23
C LEU A 39 7.16 -1.65 -11.49
N GLY A 40 6.93 -2.71 -12.25
CA GLY A 40 6.08 -2.69 -13.44
C GLY A 40 4.63 -2.32 -13.10
N TRP A 41 4.06 -2.93 -12.07
CA TRP A 41 2.73 -2.58 -11.56
C TRP A 41 2.68 -1.13 -11.07
N ALA A 42 3.61 -0.74 -10.19
CA ALA A 42 3.65 0.60 -9.61
C ALA A 42 3.80 1.70 -10.68
N ALA A 43 4.63 1.47 -11.70
CA ALA A 43 4.79 2.37 -12.83
C ALA A 43 3.50 2.48 -13.66
N LYS A 44 2.75 1.37 -13.84
CA LYS A 44 1.48 1.40 -14.56
C LYS A 44 0.42 2.20 -13.82
N GLU A 45 0.33 2.01 -12.50
CA GLU A 45 -0.56 2.78 -11.63
C GLU A 45 -0.22 4.26 -11.63
N ALA A 46 1.08 4.59 -11.54
CA ALA A 46 1.58 5.96 -11.64
C ALA A 46 1.24 6.60 -13.00
N GLN A 47 1.40 5.87 -14.10
CA GLN A 47 0.99 6.31 -15.45
C GLN A 47 -0.52 6.56 -15.54
N ASN A 48 -1.33 5.79 -14.81
CA ASN A 48 -2.78 5.97 -14.70
C ASN A 48 -3.19 7.16 -13.81
N GLY A 49 -2.22 7.91 -13.26
CA GLY A 49 -2.45 9.07 -12.41
C GLY A 49 -2.71 8.73 -10.94
N ARG A 50 -2.38 7.51 -10.49
CA ARG A 50 -2.48 7.11 -9.08
C ARG A 50 -1.18 7.37 -8.35
N ILE A 51 -1.28 7.53 -7.03
CA ILE A 51 -0.14 7.66 -6.12
C ILE A 51 0.09 6.31 -5.46
N ILE A 52 1.36 5.90 -5.34
CA ILE A 52 1.76 4.71 -4.59
C ILE A 52 2.22 5.16 -3.20
N ALA A 53 1.59 4.61 -2.17
CA ALA A 53 1.87 4.96 -0.79
C ALA A 53 1.71 3.76 0.14
N ALA A 54 2.49 3.73 1.22
CA ALA A 54 2.21 2.90 2.37
C ALA A 54 1.10 3.57 3.19
N VAL A 55 0.08 2.79 3.56
CA VAL A 55 -1.09 3.26 4.30
C VAL A 55 -1.19 2.50 5.61
N ASP A 56 -1.24 3.23 6.71
CA ASP A 56 -1.62 2.70 8.02
C ASP A 56 -2.91 3.39 8.46
N GLU A 57 -4.02 2.66 8.39
CA GLU A 57 -5.34 3.19 8.73
C GLU A 57 -5.52 3.42 10.23
N ALA A 58 -4.88 2.59 11.07
CA ALA A 58 -4.97 2.69 12.52
C ALA A 58 -4.25 3.94 13.03
N GLY A 59 -3.02 4.17 12.56
CA GLY A 59 -2.25 5.38 12.83
C GLY A 59 -2.69 6.59 12.00
N LYS A 60 -3.58 6.41 11.00
CA LYS A 60 -3.97 7.42 10.01
C LYS A 60 -2.76 8.05 9.30
N THR A 61 -1.70 7.28 9.09
CA THR A 61 -0.49 7.75 8.43
C THR A 61 -0.44 7.28 6.99
N TYR A 62 0.04 8.17 6.12
CA TYR A 62 0.19 7.94 4.69
C TYR A 62 1.60 8.37 4.31
N LYS A 63 2.39 7.45 3.76
CA LYS A 63 3.74 7.74 3.28
C LYS A 63 3.85 7.42 1.79
N GLU A 64 3.94 8.46 0.98
CA GLU A 64 4.11 8.34 -0.45
C GLU A 64 5.51 7.82 -0.81
N ILE A 65 5.57 6.91 -1.79
CA ILE A 65 6.83 6.43 -2.36
C ILE A 65 7.17 7.27 -3.58
N GLN A 66 8.24 8.07 -3.48
CA GLN A 66 8.75 8.85 -4.60
C GLN A 66 10.09 8.28 -5.06
N THR A 67 10.12 7.82 -6.31
CA THR A 67 11.34 7.42 -6.99
C THR A 67 11.40 8.06 -8.38
N PRO A 68 12.61 8.27 -8.95
CA PRO A 68 12.75 8.82 -10.30
C PRO A 68 11.97 8.03 -11.36
N ALA A 69 11.89 6.70 -11.21
CA ALA A 69 11.16 5.82 -12.12
C ALA A 69 9.65 6.12 -12.11
N LEU A 70 9.04 6.29 -10.92
CA LEU A 70 7.61 6.59 -10.79
C LEU A 70 7.29 8.02 -11.25
N ILE A 71 8.16 8.99 -10.95
CA ILE A 71 8.03 10.36 -11.46
C ILE A 71 8.09 10.36 -13.00
N GLY A 72 9.01 9.60 -13.58
CA GLY A 72 9.12 9.40 -15.03
C GLY A 72 7.85 8.78 -15.63
N ALA A 73 7.28 7.78 -14.97
CA ALA A 73 6.04 7.13 -15.41
C ALA A 73 4.84 8.09 -15.39
N GLN A 74 4.73 8.94 -14.36
CA GLN A 74 3.70 9.98 -14.27
C GLN A 74 3.85 11.04 -15.37
N ARG A 75 5.08 11.46 -15.71
CA ARG A 75 5.31 12.41 -16.82
C ARG A 75 4.89 11.86 -18.17
N LYS A 76 5.03 10.54 -18.37
CA LYS A 76 4.58 9.82 -19.58
C LYS A 76 3.08 9.51 -19.57
N ARG A 77 2.29 10.17 -18.72
CA ARG A 77 0.84 10.04 -18.66
C ARG A 77 0.24 10.26 -20.05
N HIS A 78 -0.46 9.25 -20.55
CA HIS A 78 -1.36 9.42 -21.69
C HIS A 78 -2.51 10.33 -21.25
N PRO A 79 -2.85 11.41 -21.97
CA PRO A 79 -3.87 12.38 -21.56
C PRO A 79 -5.32 11.86 -21.52
N ALA A 80 -5.57 10.55 -21.47
CA ALA A 80 -6.91 9.96 -21.61
C ALA A 80 -7.32 9.08 -20.41
N ARG A 81 -7.34 9.64 -19.20
CA ARG A 81 -8.35 9.31 -18.17
C ARG A 81 -8.19 10.26 -16.98
N VAL A 82 -9.15 11.17 -16.83
CA VAL A 82 -9.41 11.81 -15.55
C VAL A 82 -10.19 10.80 -14.73
N VAL A 83 -9.49 9.93 -13.99
CA VAL A 83 -10.15 9.19 -12.91
C VAL A 83 -10.29 10.19 -11.78
N GLN A 84 -11.51 10.70 -11.59
CA GLN A 84 -11.79 11.57 -10.45
C GLN A 84 -11.35 10.87 -9.17
N PRO A 85 -10.65 11.55 -8.24
CA PRO A 85 -10.35 10.97 -6.96
C PRO A 85 -11.68 10.58 -6.29
N ARG A 86 -11.91 9.28 -6.12
CA ARG A 86 -13.02 8.79 -5.31
C ARG A 86 -12.73 9.25 -3.88
N VAL A 87 -13.37 10.34 -3.47
CA VAL A 87 -13.47 10.72 -2.07
C VAL A 87 -14.09 9.53 -1.35
N VAL A 88 -13.29 8.82 -0.56
CA VAL A 88 -13.80 7.80 0.37
C VAL A 88 -14.58 8.57 1.42
N GLN A 89 -15.88 8.78 1.17
CA GLN A 89 -16.76 9.36 2.17
C GLN A 89 -16.83 8.38 3.34
N ARG A 90 -16.20 8.75 4.46
CA ARG A 90 -16.40 8.07 5.73
C ARG A 90 -17.89 8.16 6.05
N LYS A 91 -18.63 7.05 5.95
CA LYS A 91 -19.98 6.97 6.54
C LYS A 91 -19.81 7.24 8.03
N LYS A 92 -20.41 8.34 8.50
CA LYS A 92 -20.59 8.63 9.91
C LYS A 92 -21.52 7.53 10.44
N VAL A 93 -20.97 6.56 11.16
CA VAL A 93 -21.78 5.57 11.87
C VAL A 93 -22.37 6.32 13.07
N GLU A 94 -23.64 6.68 12.94
CA GLU A 94 -24.43 7.24 14.02
C GLU A 94 -24.76 6.09 14.97
N VAL A 95 -24.05 6.04 16.09
CA VAL A 95 -24.34 5.08 17.15
C VAL A 95 -25.59 5.60 17.86
N GLU A 96 -26.76 5.07 17.53
CA GLU A 96 -27.97 5.27 18.32
C GLU A 96 -27.71 4.71 19.73
N SER A 97 -27.49 5.63 20.69
CA SER A 97 -27.48 5.28 22.10
C SER A 97 -28.90 4.88 22.49
N THR A 98 -29.19 3.59 22.47
CA THR A 98 -30.42 3.06 23.04
C THR A 98 -30.30 3.15 24.56
N LEU A 99 -30.88 4.21 25.12
CA LEU A 99 -31.16 4.39 26.54
C LEU A 99 -32.07 3.25 27.01
N ILE A 100 -31.48 2.18 27.55
CA ILE A 100 -32.24 1.20 28.34
C ILE A 100 -32.35 1.76 29.77
N SER A 101 -33.37 2.59 29.97
CA SER A 101 -33.88 2.93 31.30
C SER A 101 -34.64 1.71 31.83
N ARG A 102 -33.98 0.88 32.65
CA ARG A 102 -34.70 -0.04 33.56
C ARG A 102 -34.88 0.68 34.90
N LYS A 103 -36.00 1.37 35.01
CA LYS A 103 -36.57 1.87 36.27
C LYS A 103 -37.51 0.78 36.77
N GLY A 104 -37.27 0.25 37.98
CA GLY A 104 -38.14 -0.75 38.59
C GLY A 104 -37.44 -1.66 39.59
N GLU A 105 -36.78 -1.07 40.60
CA GLU A 105 -36.81 -1.64 41.94
C GLU A 105 -38.26 -1.55 42.43
N ASP A 106 -38.87 -2.69 42.76
CA ASP A 106 -39.61 -2.92 44.00
C ASP A 106 -40.38 -4.25 43.95
N ALA A 107 -40.42 -4.90 45.11
CA ALA A 107 -41.21 -6.08 45.48
C ALA A 107 -40.71 -7.45 44.99
N ILE A 108 -39.85 -8.11 45.81
CA ILE A 108 -40.20 -9.39 46.46
C ILE A 108 -39.44 -9.47 47.81
N LEU A 109 -40.14 -9.17 48.90
CA LEU A 109 -39.79 -9.55 50.26
C LEU A 109 -41.11 -9.80 50.99
N ALA A 110 -41.61 -11.02 50.88
CA ALA A 110 -42.63 -11.63 51.72
C ALA A 110 -42.62 -13.14 51.48
#